data_AF-A0A9P6IQ65-F1
#
_entry.id   AF-A0A9P6IQ65-F1
#
_cell.length_a   1.000
_cell.length_b   1.000
_cell.length_c   1.000
_cell.angle_alpha   90.00
_cell.angle_beta   90.00
_cell.angle_gamma   90.00
#
_symmetry.space_group_name_H-M   'P 1'
#
loop_
_entity.id
_entity.type
_entity.pdbx_description
1 polymer ?
#
loop_
_entity_poly.entity_id
_entity_poly.type
_entity_poly.pdbx_seq_one_letter_code
_entity_poly.pdbx_strand_id
1 'polypeptide(L)'
;MAFHYFQIDQVELFARYFNWIEKPHKMEYGANYHLFKDGIKPMWEDPANANGGRWSLTLVNKDRDLLDRCWMELSYALVGEQLDAGDDICGAVLSRRIKADRLAVWVRDKENVEAINGIGKRLIKILDLAKENISLEFMITTDTRSSGMPKSYISLETIKRELAREAMTQSFSEADTTPSLYLNSVSIIPAAIIHVEGNKEKEESVVKENQDVSSAAGLLISVEGSDDLF
;
A
#
# COMPACT_ATOMS: atom_id res chain seq x y z
N MET A 1 -11.11 4.05 25.64
CA MET A 1 -10.90 4.16 24.18
C MET A 1 -9.76 5.14 23.96
N ALA A 2 -8.53 4.63 24.06
CA ALA A 2 -7.33 5.40 23.77
C ALA A 2 -7.13 5.51 22.26
N PHE A 3 -6.97 6.74 21.78
CA PHE A 3 -6.50 7.00 20.42
C PHE A 3 -5.01 7.32 20.49
N HIS A 4 -4.18 6.49 19.90
CA HIS A 4 -2.76 6.77 19.76
C HIS A 4 -2.54 7.44 18.42
N TYR A 5 -2.17 8.72 18.45
CA TYR A 5 -1.90 9.51 17.25
C TYR A 5 -0.39 9.66 17.07
N PHE A 6 0.10 9.29 15.89
CA PHE A 6 1.48 9.53 15.48
C PHE A 6 1.45 10.41 14.24
N GLN A 7 2.06 11.58 14.31
CA GLN A 7 2.37 12.37 13.12
C GLN A 7 3.71 11.90 12.57
N ILE A 8 3.73 11.57 11.29
CA ILE A 8 4.88 10.96 10.63
C ILE A 8 5.29 11.85 9.47
N ASP A 9 6.47 12.47 9.57
CA ASP A 9 7.06 13.36 8.57
C ASP A 9 8.30 12.79 7.87
N GLN A 10 8.74 11.59 8.29
CA GLN A 10 9.92 10.89 7.79
C GLN A 10 9.66 9.39 7.60
N VAL A 11 10.26 8.80 6.56
CA VAL A 11 10.11 7.38 6.22
C VAL A 11 10.68 6.48 7.32
N GLU A 12 11.76 6.88 7.98
CA GLU A 12 12.39 6.17 9.08
C GLU A 12 11.47 6.14 10.30
N LEU A 13 10.77 7.25 10.56
CA LEU A 13 9.81 7.35 11.65
C LEU A 13 8.58 6.48 11.37
N PHE A 14 8.10 6.49 10.12
CA PHE A 14 7.07 5.56 9.67
C PHE A 14 7.47 4.11 9.93
N ALA A 15 8.64 3.69 9.42
CA ALA A 15 9.12 2.32 9.55
C ALA A 15 9.29 1.91 11.02
N ARG A 16 9.76 2.83 11.87
CA ARG A 16 9.88 2.58 13.32
C ARG A 16 8.53 2.30 13.95
N TYR A 17 7.55 3.18 13.76
CA TYR A 17 6.23 2.99 14.38
C TYR A 17 5.48 1.80 13.78
N PHE A 18 5.51 1.65 12.45
CA PHE A 18 4.83 0.57 11.77
C PHE A 18 5.33 -0.82 12.20
N ASN A 19 6.63 -0.95 12.50
CA ASN A 19 7.19 -2.20 13.01
C ASN A 19 6.86 -2.48 14.49
N TRP A 20 6.42 -1.48 15.24
CA TRP A 20 6.11 -1.59 16.67
C TRP A 20 4.61 -1.75 16.96
N ILE A 21 3.73 -1.37 16.04
CA ILE A 21 2.29 -1.57 16.21
C ILE A 21 1.91 -3.04 16.08
N GLU A 22 0.83 -3.43 16.76
CA GLU A 22 0.26 -4.77 16.71
C GLU A 22 -0.09 -5.15 15.25
N LYS A 23 0.11 -6.41 14.87
CA LYS A 23 -0.26 -6.84 13.52
C LYS A 23 -1.79 -6.86 13.35
N PRO A 24 -2.33 -6.49 12.18
CA PRO A 24 -3.78 -6.46 11.95
C PRO A 24 -4.54 -7.71 12.39
N HIS A 25 -4.02 -8.91 12.13
CA HIS A 25 -4.71 -10.14 12.52
C HIS A 25 -4.83 -10.36 14.02
N LYS A 26 -4.05 -9.65 14.85
CA LYS A 26 -4.06 -9.74 16.32
C LYS A 26 -4.92 -8.67 16.97
N MET A 27 -5.28 -7.62 16.24
CA MET A 27 -6.24 -6.62 16.69
C MET A 27 -7.58 -7.27 17.05
N GLU A 28 -8.22 -6.70 18.06
CA GLU A 28 -9.57 -7.05 18.48
C GLU A 28 -10.59 -6.82 17.36
N TYR A 29 -11.66 -7.61 17.37
CA TYR A 29 -12.77 -7.35 16.45
C TYR A 29 -13.48 -6.06 16.85
N GLY A 30 -13.76 -5.21 15.85
CA GLY A 30 -14.30 -3.87 16.06
C GLY A 30 -13.23 -2.78 15.95
N ALA A 31 -11.96 -3.14 16.18
CA ALA A 31 -10.85 -2.19 16.10
C ALA A 31 -10.58 -1.71 14.66
N ASN A 32 -9.96 -0.54 14.57
CA ASN A 32 -9.58 0.10 13.31
C ASN A 32 -8.14 0.61 13.35
N TYR A 33 -7.46 0.49 12.22
CA TYR A 33 -6.28 1.30 11.91
C TYR A 33 -6.65 2.36 10.89
N HIS A 34 -6.18 3.57 11.11
CA HIS A 34 -6.33 4.70 10.20
C HIS A 34 -4.94 5.20 9.82
N LEU A 35 -4.74 5.49 8.53
CA LEU A 35 -3.53 6.11 7.99
C LEU A 35 -3.97 7.24 7.06
N PHE A 36 -3.96 8.49 7.52
CA PHE A 36 -4.47 9.65 6.77
C PHE A 36 -3.41 10.73 6.60
N LYS A 37 -3.53 11.53 5.54
CA LYS A 37 -2.70 12.73 5.38
C LYS A 37 -2.97 13.74 6.50
N ASP A 38 -1.97 14.54 6.80
CA ASP A 38 -1.99 15.48 7.91
C ASP A 38 -3.10 16.51 7.73
N GLY A 39 -3.72 16.86 8.86
CA GLY A 39 -4.90 17.73 8.89
C GLY A 39 -6.20 17.11 8.38
N ILE A 40 -6.19 15.88 7.83
CA ILE A 40 -7.41 15.19 7.38
C ILE A 40 -7.85 14.16 8.43
N LYS A 41 -9.06 14.35 8.97
CA LYS A 41 -9.64 13.39 9.92
C LYS A 41 -10.24 12.20 9.18
N PRO A 42 -10.16 10.97 9.73
CA PRO A 42 -10.73 9.77 9.13
C PRO A 42 -12.26 9.69 9.29
N MET A 43 -12.97 10.75 8.92
CA MET A 43 -14.43 10.89 9.08
C MET A 43 -15.03 11.61 7.88
N TRP A 44 -16.30 11.35 7.60
CA TRP A 44 -16.98 11.88 6.41
C TRP A 44 -17.31 13.37 6.54
N GLU A 45 -17.39 13.87 7.77
CA GLU A 45 -17.63 15.28 8.11
C GLU A 45 -16.41 16.16 7.81
N ASP A 46 -15.22 15.56 7.65
CA ASP A 46 -14.03 16.30 7.27
C ASP A 46 -14.23 16.89 5.86
N PRO A 47 -13.97 18.20 5.65
CA PRO A 47 -14.15 18.84 4.36
C PRO A 47 -13.42 18.15 3.20
N ALA A 48 -12.26 17.52 3.47
CA ALA A 48 -11.51 16.80 2.46
C ALA A 48 -12.19 15.48 2.04
N ASN A 49 -13.01 14.87 2.89
CA ASN A 49 -13.68 13.58 2.61
C ASN A 49 -15.14 13.74 2.17
N ALA A 50 -15.77 14.86 2.52
CA ALA A 50 -17.22 15.06 2.40
C ALA A 50 -17.75 14.91 0.97
N ASN A 51 -17.00 15.38 -0.03
CA ASN A 51 -17.42 15.33 -1.44
C ASN A 51 -16.91 14.08 -2.18
N GLY A 52 -16.11 13.26 -1.53
CA GLY A 52 -15.42 12.14 -2.14
C GLY A 52 -16.13 10.81 -1.99
N GLY A 53 -15.32 9.78 -1.78
CA GLY A 53 -15.76 8.40 -1.60
C GLY A 53 -14.61 7.51 -1.18
N ARG A 54 -14.81 6.19 -1.25
CA ARG A 54 -13.78 5.21 -0.91
C ARG A 54 -13.88 3.95 -1.73
N TRP A 55 -12.73 3.43 -2.15
CA TRP A 55 -12.63 2.03 -2.58
C TRP A 55 -12.67 1.14 -1.34
N SER A 56 -13.68 0.28 -1.24
CA SER A 56 -13.90 -0.65 -0.13
C SER A 56 -13.58 -2.07 -0.60
N LEU A 57 -12.48 -2.61 -0.09
CA LEU A 57 -12.00 -3.97 -0.30
C LEU A 57 -12.43 -4.84 0.89
N THR A 58 -13.12 -5.95 0.64
CA THR A 58 -13.49 -6.92 1.68
C THR A 58 -12.75 -8.23 1.49
N LEU A 59 -12.07 -8.69 2.53
CA LEU A 59 -11.39 -9.99 2.58
C LEU A 59 -12.34 -11.05 3.15
N VAL A 60 -12.82 -11.96 2.30
CA VAL A 60 -13.93 -12.87 2.64
C VAL A 60 -13.47 -14.06 3.51
N ASN A 61 -12.23 -14.53 3.32
CA ASN A 61 -11.76 -15.80 3.89
C ASN A 61 -11.04 -15.68 5.24
N LYS A 62 -10.97 -14.47 5.85
CA LYS A 62 -10.23 -14.20 7.10
C LYS A 62 -8.80 -14.77 7.12
N ASP A 63 -8.14 -14.75 5.97
CA ASP A 63 -6.74 -15.11 5.88
C ASP A 63 -5.90 -14.05 6.62
N ARG A 64 -5.19 -14.50 7.66
CA ARG A 64 -4.42 -13.64 8.57
C ARG A 64 -3.19 -13.06 7.89
N ASP A 65 -2.50 -13.89 7.11
CA ASP A 65 -1.27 -13.49 6.43
C ASP A 65 -1.61 -12.56 5.26
N LEU A 66 -2.70 -12.84 4.55
CA LEU A 66 -3.23 -11.95 3.53
C LEU A 66 -3.61 -10.58 4.11
N LEU A 67 -4.30 -10.54 5.25
CA LEU A 67 -4.70 -9.30 5.90
C LEU A 67 -3.49 -8.44 6.29
N ASP A 68 -2.52 -9.03 6.99
CA ASP A 68 -1.30 -8.34 7.41
C ASP A 68 -0.53 -7.80 6.22
N ARG A 69 -0.34 -8.63 5.18
CA ARG A 69 0.34 -8.25 3.94
C ARG A 69 -0.41 -7.11 3.25
N CYS A 70 -1.73 -7.21 3.11
CA CYS A 70 -2.53 -6.17 2.47
C CYS A 70 -2.39 -4.82 3.19
N TRP A 71 -2.40 -4.82 4.52
CA TRP A 71 -2.24 -3.58 5.27
C TRP A 71 -0.85 -2.97 5.13
N MET A 72 0.19 -3.82 5.19
CA MET A 72 1.57 -3.40 5.02
C MET A 72 1.80 -2.78 3.63
N GLU A 73 1.46 -3.52 2.57
CA GLU A 73 1.61 -3.07 1.19
C GLU A 73 0.82 -1.79 0.92
N LEU A 74 -0.43 -1.70 1.43
CA LEU A 74 -1.23 -0.49 1.32
C LEU A 74 -0.56 0.70 2.03
N SER A 75 -0.07 0.50 3.25
CA SER A 75 0.58 1.56 4.03
C SER A 75 1.86 2.04 3.34
N TYR A 76 2.65 1.13 2.79
CA TYR A 76 3.88 1.45 2.06
C TYR A 76 3.57 2.18 0.76
N ALA A 77 2.55 1.74 0.03
CA ALA A 77 2.12 2.40 -1.20
C ALA A 77 1.59 3.81 -0.97
N LEU A 78 0.99 4.09 0.21
CA LEU A 78 0.57 5.44 0.58
C LEU A 78 1.75 6.34 0.93
N VAL A 79 2.68 5.85 1.77
CA VAL A 79 3.90 6.60 2.14
C VAL A 79 4.79 6.85 0.92
N GLY A 80 4.86 5.89 0.00
CA GLY A 80 5.65 5.96 -1.22
C GLY A 80 4.93 6.58 -2.42
N GLU A 81 3.74 7.16 -2.23
CA GLU A 81 2.96 7.85 -3.28
C GLU A 81 2.72 7.00 -4.54
N GLN A 82 2.41 5.71 -4.38
CA GLN A 82 2.29 4.76 -5.49
C GLN A 82 0.85 4.54 -5.98
N LEU A 83 -0.15 4.99 -5.22
CA LEU A 83 -1.57 4.71 -5.49
C LEU A 83 -2.26 5.76 -6.36
N ASP A 84 -1.78 6.98 -6.38
CA ASP A 84 -2.24 8.06 -7.26
C ASP A 84 -1.05 8.86 -7.80
N ALA A 85 -1.25 9.47 -8.97
CA ALA A 85 -0.27 10.39 -9.56
C ALA A 85 -0.57 11.86 -9.18
N GLY A 86 -1.68 12.08 -8.47
CA GLY A 86 -2.14 13.38 -8.00
C GLY A 86 -2.26 13.40 -6.48
N ASP A 87 -3.05 14.33 -5.96
CA ASP A 87 -3.37 14.44 -4.53
C ASP A 87 -4.83 13.99 -4.27
N ASP A 88 -5.27 12.92 -4.93
CA ASP A 88 -6.66 12.47 -4.86
C ASP A 88 -6.95 11.67 -3.58
N ILE A 89 -5.94 11.01 -3.01
CA ILE A 89 -6.09 10.17 -1.82
C ILE A 89 -6.03 10.99 -0.53
N CYS A 90 -6.99 10.78 0.35
CA CYS A 90 -7.00 11.32 1.72
C CYS A 90 -6.30 10.40 2.73
N GLY A 91 -6.47 9.09 2.57
CA GLY A 91 -5.97 8.10 3.51
C GLY A 91 -6.57 6.72 3.34
N ALA A 92 -6.25 5.81 4.26
CA ALA A 92 -6.79 4.47 4.31
C ALA A 92 -7.22 4.04 5.72
N VAL A 93 -8.15 3.08 5.75
CA VAL A 93 -8.65 2.45 6.98
C VAL A 93 -8.58 0.94 6.83
N LEU A 94 -8.05 0.26 7.84
CA LEU A 94 -8.26 -1.18 8.04
C LEU A 94 -9.24 -1.37 9.18
N SER A 95 -10.23 -2.22 8.95
CA SER A 95 -11.31 -2.50 9.88
C SER A 95 -11.41 -3.99 10.16
N ARG A 96 -11.16 -4.36 11.42
CA ARG A 96 -11.32 -5.74 11.90
C ARG A 96 -12.76 -6.03 12.24
N ARG A 97 -13.37 -7.05 11.65
CA ARG A 97 -14.80 -7.33 11.82
C ARG A 97 -15.06 -8.83 11.96
N ILE A 98 -16.15 -9.15 12.67
CA ILE A 98 -16.52 -10.55 12.94
C ILE A 98 -16.86 -11.31 11.66
N LYS A 99 -17.47 -10.67 10.66
CA LYS A 99 -17.87 -11.35 9.42
C LYS A 99 -16.74 -11.40 8.40
N ALA A 100 -16.20 -10.24 8.04
CA ALA A 100 -15.13 -10.12 7.05
C ALA A 100 -14.36 -8.82 7.28
N ASP A 101 -13.04 -8.89 7.26
CA ASP A 101 -12.15 -7.74 7.44
C ASP A 101 -12.20 -6.85 6.19
N ARG A 102 -11.99 -5.54 6.37
CA ARG A 102 -12.12 -4.55 5.30
C ARG A 102 -10.92 -3.61 5.26
N LEU A 103 -10.49 -3.28 4.05
CA LEU A 103 -9.59 -2.16 3.78
C LEU A 103 -10.36 -1.11 2.97
N ALA A 104 -10.15 0.16 3.27
CA ALA A 104 -10.76 1.25 2.54
C ALA A 104 -9.73 2.31 2.18
N VAL A 105 -9.70 2.74 0.92
CA VAL A 105 -8.88 3.89 0.46
C VAL A 105 -9.83 5.04 0.16
N TRP A 106 -9.68 6.13 0.90
CA TRP A 106 -10.52 7.32 0.82
C TRP A 106 -9.95 8.31 -0.19
N VAL A 107 -10.83 8.87 -1.01
CA VAL A 107 -10.49 9.88 -2.01
C VAL A 107 -11.28 11.16 -1.76
N ARG A 108 -10.69 12.31 -2.07
CA ARG A 108 -11.28 13.63 -1.77
C ARG A 108 -12.42 14.04 -2.69
N ASP A 109 -12.38 13.58 -3.94
CA ASP A 109 -13.35 13.92 -4.98
C ASP A 109 -13.81 12.65 -5.72
N LYS A 110 -15.10 12.62 -6.06
CA LYS A 110 -15.78 11.54 -6.80
C LYS A 110 -16.03 11.87 -8.27
N GLU A 111 -15.75 13.10 -8.70
CA GLU A 111 -16.02 13.60 -10.05
C GLU A 111 -15.01 13.07 -11.08
N ASN A 112 -13.74 12.93 -10.72
CA ASN A 112 -12.71 12.39 -11.61
C ASN A 112 -12.72 10.85 -11.65
N VAL A 113 -13.73 10.28 -12.31
CA VAL A 113 -13.96 8.82 -12.38
C VAL A 113 -12.76 8.08 -12.99
N GLU A 114 -12.05 8.69 -13.95
CA GLU A 114 -10.86 8.07 -14.55
C GLU A 114 -9.73 7.90 -13.54
N ALA A 115 -9.38 8.97 -12.81
CA ALA A 115 -8.37 8.91 -11.76
C ALA A 115 -8.75 7.91 -10.66
N ILE A 116 -10.01 7.94 -10.22
CA ILE A 116 -10.53 7.03 -9.19
C ILE A 116 -10.47 5.57 -9.64
N ASN A 117 -10.86 5.28 -10.89
CA ASN A 117 -10.74 3.93 -11.44
C ASN A 117 -9.26 3.51 -11.54
N GLY A 118 -8.37 4.44 -11.87
CA GLY A 118 -6.92 4.23 -11.84
C GLY A 118 -6.41 3.82 -10.45
N ILE A 119 -6.89 4.49 -9.39
CA ILE A 119 -6.58 4.13 -7.99
C ILE A 119 -7.06 2.71 -7.68
N GLY A 120 -8.30 2.36 -8.05
CA GLY A 120 -8.84 1.00 -7.84
C GLY A 120 -8.02 -0.08 -8.55
N LYS A 121 -7.59 0.17 -9.80
CA LYS A 121 -6.71 -0.74 -10.55
C LYS A 121 -5.36 -0.91 -9.86
N ARG A 122 -4.70 0.20 -9.48
CA ARG A 122 -3.40 0.16 -8.79
C ARG A 122 -3.49 -0.52 -7.43
N LEU A 123 -4.57 -0.31 -6.69
CA LEU A 123 -4.82 -1.00 -5.42
C LEU A 123 -4.81 -2.53 -5.59
N ILE A 124 -5.58 -3.07 -6.54
CA ILE A 124 -5.62 -4.53 -6.77
C ILE A 124 -4.27 -5.07 -7.27
N LYS A 125 -3.55 -4.29 -8.07
CA LYS A 125 -2.23 -4.65 -8.60
C LYS A 125 -1.16 -4.70 -7.50
N ILE A 126 -1.04 -3.63 -6.71
CA ILE A 126 -0.04 -3.51 -5.63
C ILE A 126 -0.28 -4.57 -4.56
N LEU A 127 -1.54 -4.82 -4.20
CA LEU A 127 -1.86 -5.82 -3.18
C LEU A 127 -1.82 -7.26 -3.71
N ASP A 128 -1.53 -7.47 -5.01
CA ASP A 128 -1.54 -8.77 -5.69
C ASP A 128 -2.82 -9.58 -5.41
N LEU A 129 -3.98 -8.97 -5.66
CA LEU A 129 -5.30 -9.55 -5.33
C LEU A 129 -6.05 -10.10 -6.55
N ALA A 130 -5.41 -10.18 -7.71
CA ALA A 130 -6.07 -10.60 -8.94
C ALA A 130 -6.63 -12.03 -8.86
N LYS A 131 -5.97 -12.90 -8.10
CA LYS A 131 -6.35 -14.31 -7.91
C LYS A 131 -7.13 -14.57 -6.62
N GLU A 132 -7.25 -13.57 -5.76
CA GLU A 132 -7.84 -13.72 -4.43
C GLU A 132 -9.37 -13.63 -4.47
N ASN A 133 -10.01 -14.31 -3.50
CA ASN A 133 -11.45 -14.24 -3.28
C ASN A 133 -11.81 -13.05 -2.39
N ILE A 134 -12.04 -11.91 -3.05
CA ILE A 134 -12.29 -10.60 -2.44
C ILE A 134 -13.46 -9.91 -3.13
N SER A 135 -14.09 -8.95 -2.46
CA SER A 135 -14.99 -8.00 -3.11
C SER A 135 -14.39 -6.60 -3.12
N LEU A 136 -14.62 -5.85 -4.20
CA LEU A 136 -14.20 -4.47 -4.34
C LEU A 136 -15.38 -3.63 -4.84
N GLU A 137 -15.68 -2.56 -4.13
CA GLU A 137 -16.74 -1.61 -4.48
C GLU A 137 -16.27 -0.17 -4.22
N PHE A 138 -16.68 0.77 -5.07
CA PHE A 138 -16.52 2.19 -4.75
C PHE A 138 -17.79 2.72 -4.08
N MET A 139 -17.64 3.29 -2.88
CA MET A 139 -18.75 3.85 -2.10
C MET A 139 -18.59 5.35 -2.02
N ILE A 140 -19.63 6.10 -2.41
CA ILE A 140 -19.65 7.56 -2.31
C ILE A 140 -20.01 7.95 -0.88
N THR A 141 -19.33 8.96 -0.32
CA THR A 141 -19.50 9.42 1.07
C THR A 141 -20.92 9.92 1.36
N THR A 142 -21.55 10.63 0.42
CA THR A 142 -22.91 11.14 0.54
C THR A 142 -23.87 10.35 -0.33
N ASP A 143 -24.93 9.78 0.26
CA ASP A 143 -26.08 9.19 -0.45
C ASP A 143 -27.03 10.27 -1.03
N THR A 144 -26.50 11.45 -1.34
CA THR A 144 -27.17 12.31 -2.30
C THR A 144 -27.09 11.57 -3.62
N ARG A 145 -28.15 10.80 -3.92
CA ARG A 145 -28.54 10.39 -5.26
C ARG A 145 -28.46 11.63 -6.13
N SER A 146 -27.29 11.89 -6.70
CA SER A 146 -27.13 12.88 -7.75
C SER A 146 -28.20 12.52 -8.76
N SER A 147 -29.05 13.49 -9.12
CA SER A 147 -30.21 13.34 -9.99
C SER A 147 -29.84 13.04 -11.45
N GLY A 148 -28.75 12.30 -11.68
CA GLY A 148 -28.25 11.78 -12.94
C GLY A 148 -28.04 10.27 -12.86
N MET A 149 -27.67 9.66 -13.98
CA MET A 149 -27.38 8.22 -14.03
C MET A 149 -26.29 7.84 -13.00
N PRO A 150 -26.36 6.64 -12.39
CA PRO A 150 -25.31 6.16 -11.49
C PRO A 150 -23.95 6.23 -12.19
N LYS A 151 -22.97 6.88 -11.55
CA LYS A 151 -21.59 6.84 -12.02
C LYS A 151 -21.11 5.39 -11.94
N SER A 152 -20.70 4.84 -13.08
CA SER A 152 -20.20 3.46 -13.16
C SER A 152 -18.71 3.44 -12.86
N TYR A 153 -18.33 3.13 -11.62
CA TYR A 153 -16.95 2.83 -11.26
C TYR A 153 -16.56 1.43 -11.76
N ILE A 154 -15.27 1.21 -11.98
CA ILE A 154 -14.77 -0.04 -12.55
C ILE A 154 -15.07 -1.24 -11.63
N SER A 155 -15.51 -2.36 -12.22
CA SER A 155 -15.74 -3.59 -11.46
C SER A 155 -14.46 -4.37 -11.20
N LEU A 156 -14.43 -5.15 -10.12
CA LEU A 156 -13.33 -6.07 -9.82
C LEU A 156 -13.05 -7.03 -10.98
N GLU A 157 -14.09 -7.59 -11.60
CA GLU A 157 -13.96 -8.53 -12.71
C GLU A 157 -13.27 -7.89 -13.92
N THR A 158 -13.58 -6.62 -14.21
CA THR A 158 -12.90 -5.86 -15.26
C THR A 158 -11.42 -5.68 -14.93
N ILE A 159 -11.09 -5.28 -13.69
CA ILE A 159 -9.70 -5.11 -13.25
C ILE A 159 -8.92 -6.43 -13.39
N LYS A 160 -9.46 -7.54 -12.87
CA LYS A 160 -8.84 -8.86 -12.93
C LYS A 160 -8.55 -9.29 -14.38
N ARG A 161 -9.49 -9.05 -15.29
CA ARG A 161 -9.33 -9.35 -16.72
C ARG A 161 -8.22 -8.51 -17.37
N GLU A 162 -8.17 -7.21 -17.08
CA GLU A 162 -7.14 -6.32 -17.60
C GLU A 162 -5.75 -6.73 -17.12
N LEU A 163 -5.58 -7.00 -15.82
CA LEU A 163 -4.30 -7.45 -15.25
C LEU A 163 -3.85 -8.80 -15.83
N ALA A 164 -4.78 -9.74 -16.04
CA ALA A 164 -4.46 -11.01 -16.69
C ALA A 164 -3.95 -10.82 -18.12
N ARG A 165 -4.55 -9.89 -18.88
CA ARG A 165 -4.12 -9.56 -20.24
C ARG A 165 -2.72 -8.92 -20.26
N GLU A 166 -2.43 -8.02 -19.32
CA GLU A 166 -1.09 -7.42 -19.15
C GLU A 166 -0.03 -8.48 -18.88
N ALA A 167 -0.28 -9.39 -17.94
CA ALA A 167 0.64 -10.48 -17.61
C ALA A 167 0.92 -11.40 -18.82
N MET A 168 -0.11 -11.72 -19.62
CA MET A 168 0.08 -12.47 -20.86
C MET A 168 0.95 -11.70 -21.86
N THR A 169 0.70 -10.41 -22.06
CA THR A 169 1.45 -9.59 -23.02
C THR A 169 2.93 -9.49 -22.65
N GLN A 170 3.25 -9.36 -21.36
CA GLN A 170 4.64 -9.35 -20.87
C GLN A 170 5.33 -10.70 -21.08
N SER A 171 4.64 -11.81 -20.83
CA SER A 171 5.20 -13.15 -21.07
C SER A 171 5.54 -13.43 -22.54
N PHE A 172 4.80 -12.85 -23.48
CA PHE A 172 5.12 -12.94 -24.92
C PHE A 172 6.33 -12.08 -25.30
N SER A 173 6.52 -10.90 -24.69
CA SER A 173 7.69 -10.05 -24.97
C SER A 173 9.01 -10.60 -24.42
N GLU A 174 8.98 -11.31 -23.30
CA GLU A 174 10.18 -11.92 -22.70
C GLU A 174 10.62 -13.20 -23.43
N ALA A 175 9.69 -13.91 -24.07
CA ALA A 175 10.00 -15.12 -24.84
C ALA A 175 10.81 -14.85 -26.12
N ASP A 176 10.72 -13.64 -26.69
CA ASP A 176 11.36 -13.26 -27.95
C ASP A 176 12.79 -12.69 -27.81
N THR A 177 13.35 -12.58 -26.59
CA THR A 177 14.68 -11.98 -26.35
C THR A 177 15.78 -12.92 -25.89
N THR A 178 15.56 -14.25 -25.83
CA THR A 178 16.63 -15.20 -25.45
C THR A 178 17.59 -15.48 -26.61
N PRO A 179 18.88 -15.05 -26.59
CA PRO A 179 19.87 -15.60 -27.49
C PRO A 179 20.28 -16.97 -26.94
N SER A 180 20.01 -18.03 -27.69
CA SER A 180 20.55 -19.36 -27.41
C SER A 180 22.08 -19.31 -27.46
N LEU A 181 22.75 -19.35 -26.32
CA LEU A 181 24.16 -19.72 -26.22
C LEU A 181 24.28 -21.07 -25.49
N TYR A 182 24.16 -22.14 -26.27
CA TYR A 182 24.80 -23.41 -25.93
C TYR A 182 26.29 -23.26 -26.18
N LEU A 183 27.11 -23.32 -25.12
CA LEU A 183 28.51 -23.71 -25.22
C LEU A 183 29.02 -24.30 -23.89
N ASN A 184 29.02 -25.64 -23.89
CA ASN A 184 30.06 -26.55 -23.41
C ASN A 184 30.74 -26.29 -22.06
N SER A 185 30.55 -27.26 -21.18
CA SER A 185 31.35 -27.58 -19.99
C SER A 185 32.85 -27.37 -20.16
N VAL A 186 33.43 -26.50 -19.33
CA VAL A 186 34.85 -26.55 -18.95
C VAL A 186 34.93 -26.33 -17.44
N SER A 187 35.29 -27.39 -16.70
CA SER A 187 35.75 -27.29 -15.32
C SER A 187 37.09 -26.58 -15.29
N ILE A 188 37.21 -25.51 -14.49
CA ILE A 188 38.51 -24.95 -14.11
C ILE A 188 38.61 -24.85 -12.58
N ILE A 189 39.77 -25.33 -12.13
CA ILE A 189 40.25 -25.65 -10.78
C ILE A 189 40.34 -24.38 -9.91
N PRO A 190 40.00 -24.40 -8.61
CA PRO A 190 40.21 -23.25 -7.74
C PRO A 190 41.70 -23.08 -7.43
N ALA A 191 42.26 -21.92 -7.81
CA ALA A 191 43.62 -21.51 -7.48
C ALA A 191 43.71 -21.02 -6.02
N ALA A 192 44.87 -21.27 -5.43
CA ALA A 192 45.20 -21.18 -4.01
C ALA A 192 44.98 -19.80 -3.37
N ILE A 193 44.60 -19.85 -2.10
CA ILE A 193 44.61 -18.73 -1.14
C ILE A 193 46.08 -18.38 -0.85
N ILE A 194 46.50 -17.18 -1.27
CA ILE A 194 47.75 -16.58 -0.81
C ILE A 194 47.43 -15.67 0.37
N HIS A 195 48.04 -16.01 1.50
CA HIS A 195 48.09 -15.23 2.73
C HIS A 195 48.95 -13.98 2.51
N VAL A 196 48.43 -12.79 2.81
CA VAL A 196 49.25 -11.60 3.06
C VAL A 196 48.68 -10.88 4.29
N GLU A 197 49.43 -10.97 5.39
CA GLU A 197 49.26 -10.13 6.58
C GLU A 197 49.73 -8.69 6.31
N GLY A 198 49.04 -7.72 6.95
CA GLY A 198 49.75 -6.69 7.69
C GLY A 198 49.76 -5.25 7.17
N ASN A 199 48.82 -4.46 7.73
CA ASN A 199 49.08 -3.23 8.49
C ASN A 199 49.30 -1.90 7.71
N LYS A 200 48.38 -0.93 7.86
CA LYS A 200 48.47 0.22 8.80
C LYS A 200 47.47 1.35 8.48
N GLU A 201 46.76 1.74 9.54
CA GLU A 201 46.43 3.10 10.02
C GLU A 201 46.03 4.25 9.06
N LYS A 202 44.87 4.82 9.42
CA LYS A 202 44.45 6.24 9.48
C LYS A 202 44.34 7.04 8.17
N GLU A 203 43.11 7.45 7.87
CA GLU A 203 42.86 8.77 7.30
C GLU A 203 41.52 9.35 7.79
N GLU A 204 41.60 10.57 8.30
CA GLU A 204 40.50 11.44 8.69
C GLU A 204 39.93 12.17 7.46
N SER A 205 38.60 12.35 7.50
CA SER A 205 37.87 13.57 7.12
C SER A 205 37.50 13.87 5.65
N VAL A 206 36.29 14.44 5.56
CA VAL A 206 35.76 15.43 4.60
C VAL A 206 34.71 14.95 3.57
N VAL A 207 33.45 15.15 3.99
CA VAL A 207 32.33 15.82 3.29
C VAL A 207 31.87 15.26 1.94
N LYS A 208 30.58 14.87 1.87
CA LYS A 208 29.56 15.55 1.05
C LYS A 208 28.14 15.12 1.41
N GLU A 209 27.44 16.08 2.00
CA GLU A 209 26.03 16.41 1.83
C GLU A 209 25.41 15.76 0.58
N ASN A 210 24.41 14.92 0.77
CA ASN A 210 23.37 14.69 -0.23
C ASN A 210 22.02 14.72 0.49
N GLN A 211 21.47 15.91 0.39
CA GLN A 211 20.14 16.32 0.77
C GLN A 211 19.19 15.80 -0.32
N ASP A 212 18.56 14.67 -0.06
CA ASP A 212 17.29 14.27 -0.69
C ASP A 212 16.48 13.54 0.39
N VAL A 213 15.96 14.34 1.32
CA VAL A 213 14.97 13.87 2.30
C VAL A 213 13.65 13.80 1.54
N SER A 214 13.32 12.60 1.06
CA SER A 214 11.98 12.28 0.57
C SER A 214 10.99 12.55 1.70
N SER A 215 10.25 13.65 1.55
CA SER A 215 9.23 14.11 2.48
C SER A 215 8.10 13.07 2.52
N ALA A 216 8.07 12.24 3.57
CA ALA A 216 6.84 11.56 3.94
C ALA A 216 5.91 12.66 4.46
N ALA A 217 5.09 13.25 3.59
CA ALA A 217 4.21 14.33 3.98
C ALA A 217 3.17 13.80 4.99
N GLY A 218 3.42 14.11 6.27
CA GLY A 218 2.48 14.08 7.39
C GLY A 218 1.43 12.97 7.33
N LEU A 219 1.73 11.77 7.80
CA LEU A 219 0.74 10.71 7.93
C LEU A 219 0.34 10.54 9.40
N LEU A 220 -0.95 10.42 9.66
CA LEU A 220 -1.55 10.14 10.95
C LEU A 220 -1.91 8.67 11.03
N ILE A 221 -1.15 7.91 11.84
CA ILE A 221 -1.57 6.55 12.24
C ILE A 221 -2.42 6.67 13.50
N SER A 222 -3.66 6.19 13.45
CA SER A 222 -4.53 6.05 14.63
C SER A 222 -4.99 4.62 14.80
N VAL A 223 -4.88 4.11 16.03
CA VAL A 223 -5.45 2.83 16.46
C VAL A 223 -6.66 3.12 17.35
N GLU A 224 -7.80 2.51 17.06
CA GLU A 224 -8.98 2.52 17.92
C GLU A 224 -9.19 1.10 18.47
N GLY A 225 -9.05 0.92 19.80
CA GLY A 225 -9.17 -0.37 20.50
C GLY A 225 -9.55 -0.22 21.97
N SER A 226 -9.98 -1.32 22.61
CA SER A 226 -10.29 -1.33 24.05
C SER A 226 -9.00 -1.29 24.90
N ASP A 227 -9.08 -0.70 26.10
CA ASP A 227 -7.95 -0.14 26.86
C ASP A 227 -6.94 -1.17 27.44
N ASP A 228 -6.95 -2.43 26.98
CA ASP A 228 -6.27 -3.56 27.63
C ASP A 228 -4.92 -3.98 27.00
N LEU A 229 -4.34 -3.17 26.10
CA LEU A 229 -3.06 -3.51 25.44
C LEU A 229 -1.99 -2.42 25.62
N PHE A 230 -1.53 -2.22 26.87
CA PHE A 230 -0.15 -1.85 27.22
C PHE A 230 0.17 -2.30 28.67
#